data_AF-A0A2W7ASY0-F1
#
_entry.id   AF-A0A2W7ASY0-F1
#
_cell.length_a   1.000
_cell.length_b   1.000
_cell.length_c   1.000
_cell.angle_alpha   90.00
_cell.angle_beta   90.00
_cell.angle_gamma   90.00
#
_symmetry.space_group_name_H-M   'P 1'
#
loop_
_entity.id
_entity.type
_entity.pdbx_description
1 polymer ?
#
loop_
_entity_poly.entity_id
_entity_poly.type
_entity_poly.pdbx_seq_one_letter_code
_entity_poly.pdbx_strand_id
1 'polypeptide(L)'
;MNHQERLPEFITDEIEKGNPLLQYVQSMPAETIAQLSRPASAEVFQVVERNIIGLLGALPTEGFDVQISTTREDLGRLLASAVMSGYFLRNAEQRMAFEKSFAIADSDATAE
;
A
#
# COMPACT_ATOMS: atom_id res chain seq x y z
N MET A 1 11.31 -35.96 -10.70
CA MET A 1 11.70 -35.52 -9.34
C MET A 1 10.76 -34.38 -8.98
N ASN A 2 9.74 -34.64 -8.16
CA ASN A 2 8.80 -33.61 -7.73
C ASN A 2 9.45 -32.83 -6.58
N HIS A 3 9.80 -31.58 -6.82
CA HIS A 3 10.19 -30.65 -5.76
C HIS A 3 8.92 -30.03 -5.19
N GLN A 4 8.44 -30.60 -4.09
CA GLN A 4 7.48 -29.91 -3.23
C GLN A 4 8.24 -28.76 -2.57
N GLU A 5 7.96 -27.54 -3.00
CA GLU A 5 8.32 -26.32 -2.28
C GLU A 5 7.54 -26.32 -0.96
N ARG A 6 8.07 -27.02 0.05
CA ARG A 6 7.55 -26.92 1.41
C ARG A 6 7.87 -25.52 1.89
N LEU A 7 6.84 -24.69 1.95
CA LEU A 7 6.91 -23.39 2.62
C LEU A 7 7.39 -23.60 4.06
N PRO A 8 8.28 -22.73 4.57
CA PRO A 8 8.85 -22.86 5.89
C PRO A 8 7.78 -22.81 6.99
N GLU A 9 7.92 -23.64 8.02
CA GLU A 9 6.89 -23.90 9.06
C GLU A 9 6.40 -22.64 9.81
N PHE A 10 7.19 -21.57 9.85
CA PHE A 10 6.76 -20.30 10.46
C PHE A 10 5.60 -19.64 9.70
N ILE A 11 5.51 -19.88 8.38
CA ILE A 11 4.45 -19.31 7.52
C ILE A 11 3.14 -20.08 7.74
N THR A 12 3.21 -21.40 7.97
CA THR A 12 2.03 -22.22 8.24
C THR A 12 1.33 -21.85 9.54
N ASP A 13 2.07 -21.45 10.59
CA ASP A 13 1.50 -21.06 11.88
C ASP A 13 0.67 -19.76 11.83
N GLU A 14 1.00 -18.83 10.91
CA GLU A 14 0.26 -17.58 10.70
C GLU A 14 -0.98 -17.78 9.82
N ILE A 15 -0.94 -18.73 8.89
CA ILE A 15 -2.08 -19.09 8.03
C ILE A 15 -3.21 -19.71 8.86
N GLU A 16 -2.88 -20.54 9.85
CA GLU A 16 -3.88 -21.22 10.70
C GLU A 16 -4.56 -20.31 11.73
N LYS A 17 -3.93 -19.19 12.13
CA LYS A 17 -4.43 -18.32 13.22
C LYS A 17 -5.32 -17.16 12.76
N GLY A 18 -5.53 -16.99 11.45
CA GLY A 18 -6.31 -15.89 10.88
C GLY A 18 -5.51 -14.58 10.86
N ASN A 19 -5.58 -13.86 9.74
CA ASN A 19 -4.78 -12.66 9.51
C ASN A 19 -5.19 -11.52 10.49
N PRO A 20 -4.38 -11.21 11.51
CA PRO A 20 -4.74 -10.26 12.55
C PRO A 20 -4.83 -8.83 12.03
N LEU A 21 -4.12 -8.49 10.95
CA LEU A 21 -4.20 -7.19 10.31
C LEU A 21 -5.55 -6.98 9.61
N LEU A 22 -6.07 -8.02 8.97
CA LEU A 22 -7.38 -7.95 8.32
C LEU A 22 -8.50 -7.74 9.36
N GLN A 23 -8.41 -8.46 10.49
CA GLN A 23 -9.33 -8.30 11.62
C GLN A 23 -9.27 -6.88 12.22
N TYR A 24 -8.06 -6.32 12.31
CA TYR A 24 -7.84 -4.96 12.78
C TYR A 24 -8.44 -3.93 11.81
N VAL A 25 -8.18 -4.04 10.51
CA VAL A 25 -8.74 -3.13 9.49
C VAL A 25 -10.27 -3.20 9.46
N GLN A 26 -10.86 -4.40 9.56
CA GLN A 26 -12.31 -4.58 9.58
C GLN A 26 -12.98 -4.07 10.87
N SER A 27 -12.24 -3.98 11.98
CA SER A 27 -12.77 -3.43 13.23
C SER A 27 -12.65 -1.90 13.30
N MET A 28 -12.04 -1.24 12.31
CA MET A 28 -11.95 0.22 12.26
C MET A 28 -13.29 0.89 11.92
N PRO A 29 -13.55 2.09 12.48
CA PRO A 29 -14.65 2.93 12.03
C PRO A 29 -14.51 3.30 10.55
N ALA A 30 -15.62 3.33 9.82
CA ALA A 30 -15.65 3.68 8.39
C ALA A 30 -15.03 5.05 8.10
N GLU A 31 -15.17 6.00 9.02
CA GLU A 31 -14.58 7.34 8.90
C GLU A 31 -13.04 7.31 8.94
N THR A 32 -12.45 6.46 9.79
CA THR A 32 -11.00 6.25 9.86
C THR A 32 -10.47 5.63 8.57
N ILE A 33 -11.18 4.65 8.02
CA ILE A 33 -10.84 4.05 6.72
C ILE A 33 -10.89 5.11 5.61
N ALA A 34 -11.95 5.93 5.58
CA ALA A 34 -12.10 6.97 4.56
C ALA A 34 -11.00 8.04 4.64
N GLN A 35 -10.54 8.40 5.83
CA GLN A 35 -9.41 9.33 6.00
C GLN A 35 -8.09 8.70 5.56
N LEU A 36 -7.82 7.45 5.93
CA LEU A 36 -6.60 6.73 5.55
C LEU A 36 -6.52 6.42 4.05
N SER A 37 -7.67 6.34 3.38
CA SER A 37 -7.78 6.09 1.93
C SER A 37 -7.51 7.34 1.08
N ARG A 38 -7.33 8.52 1.70
CA ARG A 38 -7.04 9.77 0.99
C ARG A 38 -5.56 10.11 1.09
N PRO A 39 -4.77 9.87 0.02
CA PRO A 39 -3.38 10.33 0.00
C PRO A 39 -3.32 11.86 0.06
N ALA A 40 -2.34 12.39 0.78
CA ALA A 40 -2.25 13.83 1.05
C ALA A 40 -1.65 14.65 -0.11
N SER A 41 -1.16 13.99 -1.16
CA SER A 41 -0.63 14.62 -2.36
C SER A 41 -1.02 13.86 -3.64
N ALA A 42 -1.13 14.60 -4.74
CA ALA A 42 -1.48 14.05 -6.06
C ALA A 42 -0.41 13.08 -6.60
N GLU A 43 0.86 13.31 -6.27
CA GLU A 43 1.97 12.40 -6.64
C GLU A 43 1.84 11.05 -5.95
N VAL A 44 1.50 11.02 -4.66
CA VAL A 44 1.26 9.76 -3.93
C VAL A 44 0.07 9.00 -4.52
N PHE A 45 -0.99 9.70 -4.91
CA PHE A 45 -2.16 9.08 -5.56
C PHE A 45 -1.77 8.37 -6.86
N GLN A 46 -1.02 9.03 -7.74
CA GLN A 46 -0.58 8.48 -9.03
C GLN A 46 0.34 7.26 -8.87
N VAL A 47 1.21 7.26 -7.85
CA VAL A 47 2.10 6.11 -7.58
C VAL A 47 1.31 4.90 -7.10
N VAL A 48 0.31 5.10 -6.22
CA VAL A 48 -0.58 4.01 -5.76
C VAL A 48 -1.40 3.44 -6.91
N GLU A 49 -1.97 4.29 -7.76
CA GLU A 49 -2.73 3.87 -8.95
C GLU A 49 -1.88 3.01 -9.88
N ARG A 50 -0.66 3.48 -10.20
CA ARG A 50 0.26 2.75 -11.08
C ARG A 50 0.73 1.43 -10.48
N ASN A 51 0.86 1.36 -9.15
CA ASN A 51 1.19 0.15 -8.43
C ASN A 51 0.05 -0.88 -8.52
N ILE A 52 -1.20 -0.46 -8.32
CA ILE A 52 -2.39 -1.31 -8.48
C ILE A 52 -2.48 -1.83 -9.92
N ILE A 53 -2.31 -0.97 -10.93
CA ILE A 53 -2.29 -1.38 -12.35
C ILE A 53 -1.16 -2.39 -12.61
N GLY A 54 0.03 -2.18 -12.04
CA GLY A 54 1.16 -3.10 -12.16
C GLY A 54 0.89 -4.47 -11.53
N LEU A 55 0.05 -4.52 -10.50
CA LEU A 55 -0.30 -5.75 -9.79
C LEU A 55 -1.48 -6.49 -10.43
N LEU A 56 -2.39 -5.76 -11.08
CA LEU A 56 -3.60 -6.30 -11.70
C LEU A 56 -3.44 -6.60 -13.21
N GLY A 57 -2.41 -6.04 -13.86
CA GLY A 57 -2.18 -6.16 -15.30
C GLY A 57 -2.94 -5.09 -16.10
N ALA A 58 -2.31 -4.51 -17.13
CA ALA A 58 -2.91 -3.42 -17.91
C ALA A 58 -3.92 -3.97 -18.94
N LEU A 59 -5.21 -3.74 -18.71
CA LEU A 59 -6.29 -3.96 -19.67
C LEU A 59 -6.99 -2.61 -20.00
N PRO A 60 -7.32 -2.32 -21.26
CA PRO A 60 -7.98 -1.06 -21.64
C PRO A 60 -9.40 -1.00 -21.07
N THR A 61 -9.66 0.01 -20.24
CA THR A 61 -10.92 0.19 -19.47
C THR A 61 -12.11 0.61 -20.33
N GLU A 62 -11.90 1.03 -21.58
CA GLU A 62 -12.95 1.51 -22.50
C GLU A 62 -13.73 0.37 -23.18
N GLY A 63 -13.25 -0.88 -23.13
CA GLY A 63 -13.85 -1.99 -23.88
C GLY A 63 -14.02 -3.30 -23.11
N PHE A 64 -13.62 -3.37 -21.85
CA PHE A 64 -13.58 -4.63 -21.10
C PHE A 64 -14.03 -4.46 -19.66
N ASP A 65 -14.95 -5.33 -19.23
CA ASP A 65 -15.20 -5.56 -17.82
C ASP A 65 -14.07 -6.45 -17.28
N VAL A 66 -13.21 -5.88 -16.43
CA VAL A 66 -11.99 -6.55 -15.94
C VAL A 66 -12.34 -7.32 -14.67
N GLN A 67 -12.54 -8.62 -14.79
CA GLN A 67 -12.75 -9.51 -13.66
C GLN A 67 -11.46 -10.29 -13.36
N ILE A 68 -10.89 -10.05 -12.18
CA ILE A 68 -9.66 -10.71 -11.73
C ILE A 68 -10.03 -11.78 -10.71
N SER A 69 -9.89 -13.05 -11.10
CA SER A 69 -10.01 -14.18 -10.19
C SER A 69 -8.65 -14.50 -9.60
N THR A 70 -8.55 -14.53 -8.28
CA THR A 70 -7.31 -14.87 -7.59
C THR A 70 -7.61 -15.67 -6.34
N THR A 71 -6.58 -16.33 -5.80
CA THR A 71 -6.70 -17.05 -4.54
C THR A 71 -6.75 -16.04 -3.38
N ARG A 72 -7.29 -16.47 -2.23
CA ARG A 72 -7.30 -15.62 -1.03
C ARG A 72 -5.87 -15.26 -0.61
N GLU A 73 -4.93 -16.17 -0.83
CA GLU A 73 -3.51 -16.07 -0.51
C GLU A 73 -2.82 -15.02 -1.39
N ASP A 74 -3.01 -15.08 -2.70
CA ASP A 74 -2.46 -14.11 -3.65
C ASP A 74 -3.06 -12.73 -3.46
N LEU A 75 -4.38 -12.64 -3.19
CA LEU A 75 -5.04 -11.39 -2.80
C LEU A 75 -4.47 -10.84 -1.49
N GLY A 76 -4.21 -11.70 -0.51
CA GLY A 76 -3.60 -11.31 0.76
C GLY A 76 -2.20 -10.73 0.56
N ARG A 77 -1.36 -11.37 -0.26
CA ARG A 77 -0.02 -10.87 -0.62
C ARG A 77 -0.10 -9.53 -1.34
N LEU A 78 -1.06 -9.40 -2.26
CA LEU A 78 -1.33 -8.16 -2.98
C LEU A 78 -1.71 -7.01 -2.02
N LEU A 79 -2.60 -7.27 -1.07
CA LEU A 79 -2.99 -6.25 -0.09
C LEU A 79 -1.82 -5.90 0.85
N ALA A 80 -1.03 -6.89 1.28
CA ALA A 80 0.14 -6.65 2.11
C ALA A 80 1.20 -5.79 1.40
N SER A 81 1.47 -6.06 0.11
CA SER A 81 2.41 -5.24 -0.68
C SER A 81 1.89 -3.82 -0.89
N ALA A 82 0.59 -3.65 -1.10
CA ALA A 82 -0.04 -2.34 -1.19
C ALA A 82 0.07 -1.56 0.13
N VAL A 83 -0.15 -2.21 1.28
CA VAL A 83 -0.02 -1.57 2.61
C VAL A 83 1.43 -1.13 2.87
N MET A 84 2.41 -2.00 2.62
CA MET A 84 3.82 -1.66 2.77
C MET A 84 4.23 -0.49 1.86
N SER A 85 3.74 -0.50 0.62
CA SER A 85 3.98 0.59 -0.33
C SER A 85 3.35 1.90 0.16
N GLY A 86 2.11 1.86 0.65
CA GLY A 86 1.43 3.03 1.23
C GLY A 86 2.18 3.62 2.41
N TYR A 87 2.69 2.79 3.32
CA TYR A 87 3.51 3.24 4.45
C TYR A 87 4.82 3.90 3.98
N PHE A 88 5.50 3.31 3.00
CA PHE A 88 6.71 3.89 2.42
C PHE A 88 6.44 5.26 1.81
N LEU A 89 5.36 5.41 1.04
CA LEU A 89 4.97 6.70 0.44
C LEU A 89 4.64 7.74 1.51
N ARG A 90 3.95 7.35 2.59
CA ARG A 90 3.64 8.27 3.70
C ARG A 90 4.90 8.79 4.39
N ASN A 91 5.88 7.92 4.62
CA ASN A 91 7.16 8.34 5.20
C ASN A 91 7.93 9.28 4.27
N ALA A 92 7.93 9.00 2.96
CA ALA A 92 8.54 9.88 1.96
C ALA A 92 7.90 11.27 1.94
N GLU A 93 6.57 11.33 1.99
CA GLU A 93 5.81 12.58 2.05
C GLU A 93 6.12 13.39 3.31
N GLN A 94 6.16 12.74 4.48
CA GLN A 94 6.52 13.39 5.73
C GLN A 94 7.94 13.98 5.66
N ARG A 95 8.90 13.21 5.16
CA ARG A 95 10.28 13.68 4.99
C ARG A 95 10.35 14.89 4.05
N MET A 96 9.67 14.84 2.92
CA MET A 96 9.63 15.96 1.98
C MET A 96 8.98 17.21 2.59
N ALA A 97 7.93 17.05 3.41
CA ALA A 97 7.32 18.16 4.13
C ALA A 97 8.28 18.80 5.14
N PHE A 98 9.04 17.99 5.88
CA PHE A 98 10.09 18.49 6.77
C PHE A 98 11.19 19.23 6.01
N GLU A 99 11.71 18.67 4.92
CA GLU A 99 12.74 19.30 4.09
C GLU A 99 12.27 20.65 3.52
N LYS A 100 11.02 20.75 3.05
CA LYS A 100 10.42 22.03 2.61
C LYS A 100 10.34 23.04 3.75
N SER A 101 9.92 22.62 4.94
CA SER A 101 9.83 23.53 6.09
C SER A 101 11.21 24.06 6.53
N PHE A 102 12.25 23.23 6.46
CA PHE A 102 13.61 23.62 6.80
C PHE A 102 14.21 24.55 5.74
N ALA A 103 13.98 24.28 4.45
CA ALA A 103 14.42 25.14 3.36
C ALA A 103 13.80 26.56 3.43
N ILE A 104 12.53 26.65 3.85
CA ILE A 104 11.88 27.95 4.10
C ILE A 104 12.55 28.68 5.27
N ALA A 105 12.80 27.99 6.39
CA ALA A 105 13.45 28.58 7.56
C ALA A 105 14.89 29.06 7.29
N ASP A 106 15.66 28.34 6.48
CA ASP A 106 17.04 28.70 6.10
C ASP A 106 17.07 29.90 5.12
N SER A 107 16.04 30.06 4.29
CA SER A 107 15.89 31.22 3.40
C SER A 107 15.51 32.52 4.12
N ASP A 108 14.77 32.44 5.24
CA ASP A 108 14.47 33.60 6.10
C ASP A 108 15.71 34.00 6.93
N ALA A 109 16.52 33.05 7.38
CA ALA A 109 17.73 33.31 8.18
C ALA A 109 18.89 33.95 7.38
N THR A 110 18.84 33.89 6.05
CA THR A 110 19.85 34.48 5.15
C THR A 110 19.41 35.81 4.54
N ALA A 111 18.20 36.28 4.85
CA ALA A 111 17.63 37.54 4.38
C ALA A 111 17.74 38.73 5.37
N GLU A 112 18.33 38.52 6.56
CA GLU A 112 18.80 39.57 7.49
C GLU A 112 20.33 39.72 7.45
#